data_AF-A0A4E0QT00-F1
#
_entry.id   AF-A0A4E0QT00-F1
#
_cell.length_a   1.000
_cell.length_b   1.000
_cell.length_c   1.000
_cell.angle_alpha   90.00
_cell.angle_beta   90.00
_cell.angle_gamma   90.00
#
_symmetry.space_group_name_H-M   'P 1'
#
loop_
_entity.id
_entity.type
_entity.pdbx_description
1 polymer ?
#
loop_
_entity_poly.entity_id
_entity_poly.type
_entity_poly.pdbx_seq_one_letter_code
_entity_poly.pdbx_strand_id
1 'polypeptide(L)'
;MEEVSETSENIRSKSQLKKDAKRGKKLAKFEAKQNKADQDSSKSISSLKKKKPTEPKTEFVAVKDSEGKKDVSQPMPTSYSPKYVEAFWYEWWENCGYFHPEHKDSNEKFVMVIPPPNVTGNLHLGHALTNSIEDAITRWHRMSGRTTLWLPGCDHAGIATQVVVEKKLWRERKKTRHDLGREAFIQEVWRWKEE
;
A
#
# COMPACT_ATOMS: atom_id res chain seq x y z
N MET A 1 39.83 62.85 36.78
CA MET A 1 40.37 62.65 35.42
C MET A 1 39.65 61.45 34.87
N GLU A 2 38.88 61.66 33.81
CA GLU A 2 37.81 60.80 33.28
C GLU A 2 38.29 59.43 32.81
N GLU A 3 37.46 58.40 32.98
CA GLU A 3 37.53 57.15 32.22
C GLU A 3 36.28 57.01 31.37
N VAL A 4 36.52 56.72 30.08
CA VAL A 4 35.59 56.77 28.95
C VAL A 4 34.91 55.41 28.78
N SER A 5 33.58 55.37 28.68
CA SER A 5 32.83 54.21 28.20
C SER A 5 32.17 54.53 26.86
N GLU A 6 32.76 54.07 25.75
CA GLU A 6 32.12 54.09 24.43
C GLU A 6 32.11 52.69 23.80
N THR A 7 30.90 52.31 23.38
CA THR A 7 30.48 51.10 22.71
C THR A 7 31.07 50.99 21.29
N SER A 8 31.60 49.83 20.90
CA SER A 8 31.94 49.53 19.50
C SER A 8 30.97 48.50 18.90
N GLU A 9 30.18 48.95 17.94
CA GLU A 9 29.23 48.15 17.15
C GLU A 9 29.97 47.26 16.13
N ASN A 10 29.59 45.98 16.07
CA ASN A 10 30.19 44.98 15.20
C ASN A 10 29.66 45.09 13.75
N ILE A 11 30.42 45.72 12.86
CA ILE A 11 30.05 45.96 11.45
C ILE A 11 30.11 44.66 10.63
N ARG A 12 28.94 44.11 10.26
CA ARG A 12 28.83 42.89 9.44
C ARG A 12 29.25 43.13 7.99
N SER A 13 30.08 42.23 7.45
CA SER A 13 30.55 42.22 6.06
C SER A 13 29.40 42.19 5.02
N LYS A 14 29.58 42.91 3.90
CA LYS A 14 28.64 42.95 2.75
C LYS A 14 28.28 41.56 2.19
N SER A 15 29.13 40.55 2.38
CA SER A 15 28.88 39.17 1.95
C SER A 15 27.95 38.41 2.90
N GLN A 16 28.09 38.60 4.22
CA GLN A 16 27.16 38.06 5.23
C GLN A 16 25.75 38.65 5.02
N LEU A 17 25.66 39.97 4.83
CA LEU A 17 24.37 40.66 4.61
C LEU A 17 23.63 40.13 3.37
N LYS A 18 24.36 39.79 2.29
CA LYS A 18 23.77 39.17 1.08
C LYS A 18 23.31 37.72 1.32
N LYS A 19 24.04 36.93 2.10
CA LYS A 19 23.64 35.55 2.46
C LYS A 19 22.42 35.54 3.37
N ASP A 20 22.38 36.43 4.36
CA ASP A 20 21.26 36.56 5.30
C ASP A 20 20.00 37.06 4.59
N ALA A 21 20.14 38.03 3.67
CA ALA A 21 19.03 38.46 2.82
C ALA A 21 18.50 37.33 1.91
N LYS A 22 19.37 36.47 1.37
CA LYS A 22 18.97 35.32 0.55
C LYS A 22 18.28 34.23 1.38
N ARG A 23 18.73 34.01 2.62
CA ARG A 23 18.11 33.08 3.57
C ARG A 23 16.75 33.58 4.04
N GLY A 24 16.63 34.88 4.36
CA GLY A 24 15.37 35.54 4.70
C GLY A 24 14.35 35.46 3.56
N LYS A 25 14.75 35.73 2.31
CA LYS A 25 13.85 35.58 1.14
C LYS A 25 13.38 34.14 0.92
N LYS A 26 14.21 33.13 1.22
CA LYS A 26 13.82 31.71 1.13
C LYS A 26 12.85 31.31 2.25
N LEU A 27 13.09 31.76 3.47
CA LEU A 27 12.21 31.52 4.62
C LEU A 27 10.83 32.16 4.41
N ALA A 28 10.79 33.44 3.99
CA ALA A 28 9.54 34.11 3.67
C ALA A 28 8.76 33.43 2.53
N LYS A 29 9.46 32.89 1.52
CA LYS A 29 8.84 32.14 0.42
C LYS A 29 8.33 30.76 0.87
N PHE A 30 8.95 30.16 1.88
CA PHE A 30 8.51 28.90 2.48
C PHE A 30 7.28 29.12 3.37
N GLU A 31 7.31 30.12 4.26
CA GLU A 31 6.19 30.52 5.10
C GLU A 31 4.96 30.94 4.28
N ALA A 32 5.16 31.71 3.21
CA ALA A 32 4.06 32.09 2.30
C ALA A 32 3.45 30.88 1.58
N LYS A 33 4.23 29.81 1.33
CA LYS A 33 3.73 28.56 0.72
C LYS A 33 2.99 27.69 1.73
N GLN A 34 3.44 27.70 2.99
CA GLN A 34 2.80 27.00 4.11
C GLN A 34 1.45 27.66 4.46
N ASN A 35 1.42 28.99 4.57
CA ASN A 35 0.19 29.74 4.83
C ASN A 35 -0.84 29.60 3.70
N LYS A 36 -0.41 29.44 2.44
CA LYS A 36 -1.33 29.12 1.32
C LYS A 36 -1.91 27.72 1.42
N ALA A 37 -1.12 26.73 1.82
CA ALA A 37 -1.59 25.36 2.04
C ALA A 37 -2.59 25.30 3.22
N ASP A 38 -2.33 26.04 4.29
CA ASP A 38 -3.24 26.13 5.44
C ASP A 38 -4.54 26.86 5.08
N GLN A 39 -4.49 27.90 4.24
CA GLN A 39 -5.71 28.58 3.75
C GLN A 39 -6.54 27.70 2.81
N ASP A 40 -5.92 26.93 1.91
CA ASP A 40 -6.66 25.98 1.05
C ASP A 40 -7.26 24.83 1.86
N SER A 41 -6.57 24.37 2.93
CA SER A 41 -7.14 23.40 3.87
C SER A 41 -8.36 23.97 4.62
N SER A 42 -8.32 25.24 5.03
CA SER A 42 -9.42 25.89 5.77
C SER A 42 -10.66 26.16 4.91
N LYS A 43 -10.51 26.43 3.61
CA LYS A 43 -11.63 26.56 2.65
C LYS A 43 -12.31 25.22 2.35
N SER A 44 -11.58 24.11 2.41
CA SER A 44 -12.16 22.77 2.28
C SER A 44 -13.00 22.36 3.51
N ILE A 45 -12.70 22.93 4.68
CA ILE A 45 -13.41 22.62 5.93
C ILE A 45 -14.74 23.39 6.04
N SER A 46 -14.83 24.60 5.47
CA SER A 46 -16.06 25.41 5.55
C SER A 46 -17.18 24.96 4.59
N SER A 47 -16.86 24.20 3.53
CA SER A 47 -17.85 23.66 2.59
C SER A 47 -18.45 22.31 2.99
N LEU A 48 -18.03 21.70 4.11
CA LEU A 48 -18.47 20.39 4.58
C LEU A 48 -19.56 20.40 5.68
N LYS A 49 -20.06 21.57 6.11
CA LYS A 49 -21.12 21.65 7.13
C LYS A 49 -22.52 21.80 6.54
N LYS A 50 -23.06 20.68 6.08
CA LYS A 50 -24.50 20.31 6.17
C LYS A 50 -24.64 18.79 5.95
N LYS A 51 -24.15 17.99 6.90
CA LYS A 51 -24.52 16.57 6.98
C LYS A 51 -25.90 16.48 7.65
N LYS A 52 -26.89 15.95 6.91
CA LYS A 52 -28.15 15.47 7.47
C LYS A 52 -27.86 14.42 8.58
N PRO A 53 -28.75 14.26 9.59
CA PRO A 53 -28.58 13.22 10.61
C PRO A 53 -28.41 11.88 9.91
N THR A 54 -27.27 11.22 10.14
CA THR A 54 -26.99 9.92 9.55
C THR A 54 -27.68 8.91 10.46
N GLU A 55 -28.68 8.18 9.94
CA GLU A 55 -29.27 7.03 10.63
C GLU A 55 -28.15 6.10 11.12
N PRO A 56 -28.30 5.46 12.30
CA PRO A 56 -27.29 4.53 12.79
C PRO A 56 -27.06 3.46 11.72
N LYS A 57 -25.84 3.42 11.18
CA LYS A 57 -25.46 2.36 10.23
C LYS A 57 -25.51 1.05 11.00
N THR A 58 -26.57 0.29 10.81
CA THR A 58 -26.60 -1.12 11.20
C THR A 58 -25.47 -1.80 10.45
N GLU A 59 -24.38 -2.13 11.14
CA GLU A 59 -23.32 -2.93 10.57
C GLU A 59 -23.88 -4.35 10.39
N PHE A 60 -24.13 -4.73 9.14
CA PHE A 60 -24.49 -6.09 8.81
C PHE A 60 -23.27 -6.98 9.05
N VAL A 61 -23.31 -7.72 10.15
CA VAL A 61 -22.29 -8.71 10.47
C VAL A 61 -22.54 -9.95 9.62
N ALA A 62 -21.51 -10.38 8.91
CA ALA A 62 -21.52 -11.63 8.17
C ALA A 62 -21.57 -12.79 9.18
N VAL A 63 -22.67 -13.56 9.21
CA VAL A 63 -22.83 -14.76 10.05
C VAL A 63 -22.87 -16.02 9.17
N LYS A 64 -22.19 -17.09 9.62
CA LYS A 64 -22.30 -18.43 9.00
C LYS A 64 -23.51 -19.16 9.56
N ASP A 65 -24.23 -19.89 8.70
CA ASP A 65 -25.27 -20.82 9.13
C ASP A 65 -24.68 -22.11 9.73
N SER A 66 -25.54 -23.02 10.16
CA SER A 66 -25.15 -24.33 10.71
C SER A 66 -24.41 -25.23 9.71
N GLU A 67 -24.45 -24.92 8.43
CA GLU A 67 -23.78 -25.64 7.34
C GLU A 67 -22.49 -24.93 6.86
N GLY A 68 -22.11 -23.83 7.50
CA GLY A 68 -20.92 -23.04 7.14
C GLY A 68 -21.11 -22.13 5.91
N LYS A 69 -22.32 -22.01 5.38
CA LYS A 69 -22.66 -21.07 4.29
C LYS A 69 -23.09 -19.71 4.88
N LYS A 70 -23.22 -18.71 4.02
CA LYS A 70 -23.70 -17.39 4.41
C LYS A 70 -25.16 -17.47 4.86
N ASP A 71 -25.45 -17.04 6.09
CA ASP A 71 -26.82 -16.92 6.56
C ASP A 71 -27.54 -15.79 5.83
N VAL A 72 -28.62 -16.13 5.12
CA VAL A 72 -29.49 -15.22 4.37
C VAL A 72 -30.88 -15.07 5.00
N SER A 73 -31.09 -15.62 6.20
CA SER A 73 -32.37 -15.52 6.92
C SER A 73 -32.65 -14.12 7.46
N GLN A 74 -31.60 -13.32 7.66
CA GLN A 74 -31.68 -11.95 8.12
C GLN A 74 -32.20 -11.01 7.03
N PRO A 75 -32.88 -9.91 7.39
CA PRO A 75 -33.35 -8.92 6.43
C PRO A 75 -32.19 -8.34 5.60
N MET A 76 -32.42 -8.19 4.30
CA MET A 76 -31.41 -7.71 3.36
C MET A 76 -31.01 -6.26 3.67
N PRO A 77 -29.71 -5.92 3.54
CA PRO A 77 -29.25 -4.54 3.66
C PRO A 77 -29.96 -3.61 2.68
N THR A 78 -30.28 -2.40 3.13
CA THR A 78 -30.83 -1.34 2.26
C THR A 78 -29.83 -0.84 1.22
N SER A 79 -28.54 -1.12 1.39
CA SER A 79 -27.47 -0.76 0.46
C SER A 79 -26.42 -1.87 0.34
N TYR A 80 -25.76 -1.95 -0.82
CA TYR A 80 -24.70 -2.92 -1.06
C TYR A 80 -23.49 -2.68 -0.14
N SER A 81 -23.03 -3.73 0.54
CA SER A 81 -21.84 -3.74 1.38
C SER A 81 -20.85 -4.81 0.88
N PRO A 82 -19.73 -4.43 0.23
CA PRO A 82 -18.73 -5.39 -0.25
C PRO A 82 -18.20 -6.27 0.89
N LYS A 83 -17.91 -5.66 2.05
CA LYS A 83 -17.42 -6.39 3.23
C LYS A 83 -18.37 -7.50 3.67
N TYR A 84 -19.67 -7.26 3.62
CA TYR A 84 -20.68 -8.26 3.98
C TYR A 84 -20.81 -9.36 2.93
N VAL A 85 -20.63 -9.03 1.65
CA VAL A 85 -20.77 -9.99 0.54
C VAL A 85 -19.52 -10.85 0.40
N GLU A 86 -18.34 -10.23 0.36
CA GLU A 86 -17.05 -10.89 0.12
C GLU A 86 -16.55 -11.74 1.30
N ALA A 87 -17.06 -11.50 2.52
CA ALA A 87 -16.61 -12.17 3.74
C ALA A 87 -16.57 -13.71 3.67
N PHE A 88 -17.41 -14.33 2.82
CA PHE A 88 -17.54 -15.79 2.74
C PHE A 88 -17.10 -16.38 1.41
N TRP A 89 -17.05 -15.59 0.34
CA TRP A 89 -16.86 -16.14 -1.01
C TRP A 89 -15.49 -16.76 -1.20
N TYR A 90 -14.44 -16.15 -0.63
CA TYR A 90 -13.08 -16.64 -0.78
C TYR A 90 -12.90 -18.03 -0.14
N GLU A 91 -13.23 -18.16 1.14
CA GLU A 91 -13.17 -19.43 1.86
C GLU A 91 -14.05 -20.50 1.20
N TRP A 92 -15.24 -20.11 0.73
CA TRP A 92 -16.10 -21.03 -0.02
C TRP A 92 -15.45 -21.49 -1.33
N TRP A 93 -14.78 -20.59 -2.08
CA TRP A 93 -14.06 -20.97 -3.30
C TRP A 93 -12.90 -21.92 -3.05
N GLU A 94 -12.16 -21.72 -1.95
CA GLU A 94 -11.10 -22.65 -1.51
C GLU A 94 -11.67 -24.03 -1.17
N ASN A 95 -12.72 -24.07 -0.34
CA ASN A 95 -13.36 -25.32 0.10
C ASN A 95 -13.99 -26.12 -1.05
N CYS A 96 -14.53 -25.43 -2.06
CA CYS A 96 -15.06 -26.06 -3.27
C CYS A 96 -13.97 -26.42 -4.29
N GLY A 97 -12.71 -26.04 -4.05
CA GLY A 97 -11.59 -26.37 -4.93
C GLY A 97 -11.56 -25.62 -6.25
N TYR A 98 -12.27 -24.49 -6.41
CA TYR A 98 -12.37 -23.76 -7.68
C TYR A 98 -11.06 -23.12 -8.17
N PHE A 99 -10.02 -23.14 -7.35
CA PHE A 99 -8.67 -22.74 -7.73
C PHE A 99 -7.90 -23.84 -8.47
N HIS A 100 -8.41 -25.07 -8.51
CA HIS A 100 -7.82 -26.17 -9.27
C HIS A 100 -8.35 -26.18 -10.72
N PRO A 101 -7.52 -26.56 -11.70
CA PRO A 101 -7.98 -26.75 -13.07
C PRO A 101 -8.96 -27.92 -13.16
N GLU A 102 -10.14 -27.69 -13.73
CA GLU A 102 -11.09 -28.76 -14.07
C GLU A 102 -10.60 -29.48 -15.34
N HIS A 103 -10.18 -30.73 -15.19
CA HIS A 103 -9.81 -31.58 -16.33
C HIS A 103 -11.08 -32.15 -16.96
N LYS A 104 -11.72 -31.38 -17.84
CA LYS A 104 -12.79 -31.88 -18.70
C LYS A 104 -12.17 -32.52 -19.95
N ASP A 105 -12.89 -33.45 -20.58
CA ASP A 105 -12.57 -34.03 -21.91
C ASP A 105 -12.71 -33.00 -23.06
N SER A 106 -12.46 -31.72 -22.75
CA SER A 106 -12.36 -30.64 -23.73
C SER A 106 -10.96 -30.66 -24.33
N ASN A 107 -10.88 -30.74 -25.65
CA ASN A 107 -9.61 -30.63 -26.37
C ASN A 107 -9.02 -29.20 -26.33
N GLU A 108 -9.79 -28.20 -25.88
CA GLU A 108 -9.34 -26.81 -25.82
C GLU A 108 -8.83 -26.43 -24.42
N LYS A 109 -7.57 -25.99 -24.38
CA LYS A 109 -6.87 -25.56 -23.15
C LYS A 109 -6.56 -24.07 -23.22
N PHE A 110 -6.72 -23.38 -22.09
CA PHE A 110 -6.25 -22.01 -21.90
C PHE A 110 -5.26 -21.98 -20.72
N VAL A 111 -4.05 -21.50 -20.95
CA VAL A 111 -3.01 -21.43 -19.92
C VAL A 111 -2.41 -20.04 -19.89
N MET A 112 -2.32 -19.47 -18.69
CA MET A 112 -1.71 -18.17 -18.45
C MET A 112 -0.88 -18.24 -17.18
N VAL A 113 0.26 -17.55 -17.18
CA VAL A 113 1.14 -17.46 -16.01
C VAL A 113 0.94 -16.08 -15.39
N ILE A 114 0.70 -16.03 -14.09
CA ILE A 114 0.69 -14.76 -13.35
C ILE A 114 2.10 -14.18 -13.45
N PRO A 115 2.28 -12.94 -13.96
CA PRO A 115 3.56 -12.26 -13.90
C PRO A 115 4.03 -12.25 -12.45
N PRO A 116 5.10 -13.00 -12.11
CA PRO A 116 5.41 -13.31 -10.73
C PRO A 116 5.77 -12.01 -9.99
N PRO A 117 5.04 -11.62 -8.93
CA PRO A 117 5.39 -10.43 -8.18
C PRO A 117 6.75 -10.62 -7.50
N ASN A 118 7.51 -9.53 -7.45
CA ASN A 118 8.79 -9.49 -6.74
C ASN A 118 8.55 -9.58 -5.23
N VAL A 119 9.34 -10.38 -4.52
CA VAL A 119 9.30 -10.49 -3.04
C VAL A 119 10.00 -9.27 -2.40
N THR A 120 9.54 -8.06 -2.72
CA THR A 120 10.13 -6.79 -2.29
C THR A 120 9.20 -5.95 -1.39
N GLY A 121 8.04 -6.51 -1.02
CA GLY A 121 7.08 -5.93 -0.07
C GLY A 121 5.64 -6.02 -0.56
N ASN A 122 4.80 -5.10 -0.08
CA ASN A 122 3.36 -5.12 -0.34
C ASN A 122 3.00 -4.82 -1.81
N LEU A 123 1.94 -5.48 -2.28
CA LEU A 123 1.37 -5.22 -3.59
C LEU A 123 0.68 -3.85 -3.63
N HIS A 124 0.92 -3.09 -4.71
CA HIS A 124 0.22 -1.84 -5.03
C HIS A 124 -0.90 -2.03 -6.09
N LEU A 125 -1.66 -0.95 -6.34
CA LEU A 125 -2.80 -0.91 -7.27
C LEU A 125 -2.46 -1.43 -8.69
N GLY A 126 -1.24 -1.23 -9.17
CA GLY A 126 -0.77 -1.82 -10.44
C GLY A 126 -0.89 -3.35 -10.49
N HIS A 127 -0.56 -4.07 -9.41
CA HIS A 127 -0.77 -5.51 -9.35
C HIS A 127 -2.26 -5.86 -9.35
N ALA A 128 -3.08 -5.08 -8.65
CA ALA A 128 -4.52 -5.30 -8.61
C ALA A 128 -5.14 -5.17 -10.01
N LEU A 129 -4.71 -4.16 -10.79
CA LEU A 129 -5.16 -3.97 -12.17
C LEU A 129 -4.82 -5.19 -13.04
N THR A 130 -3.54 -5.60 -13.05
CA THR A 130 -3.09 -6.74 -13.86
C THR A 130 -3.82 -8.02 -13.48
N ASN A 131 -3.86 -8.36 -12.19
CA ASN A 131 -4.54 -9.57 -11.71
C ASN A 131 -6.05 -9.54 -11.99
N SER A 132 -6.70 -8.38 -11.93
CA SER A 132 -8.15 -8.27 -12.22
C SER A 132 -8.45 -8.58 -13.69
N ILE A 133 -7.59 -8.12 -14.61
CA ILE A 133 -7.74 -8.39 -16.05
C ILE A 133 -7.51 -9.89 -16.31
N GLU A 134 -6.44 -10.43 -15.74
CA GLU A 134 -6.09 -11.86 -15.88
C GLU A 134 -7.16 -12.79 -15.29
N ASP A 135 -7.69 -12.47 -14.11
CA ASP A 135 -8.79 -13.20 -13.47
C ASP A 135 -10.05 -13.19 -14.35
N ALA A 136 -10.42 -12.02 -14.91
CA ALA A 136 -11.57 -11.91 -15.78
C ALA A 136 -11.44 -12.77 -17.06
N ILE A 137 -10.27 -12.75 -17.70
CA ILE A 137 -9.98 -13.58 -18.89
C ILE A 137 -10.02 -15.07 -18.52
N THR A 138 -9.43 -15.44 -17.39
CA THR A 138 -9.40 -16.82 -16.87
C THR A 138 -10.82 -17.34 -16.62
N ARG A 139 -11.65 -16.55 -15.95
CA ARG A 139 -13.07 -16.89 -15.70
C ARG A 139 -13.85 -17.02 -17.00
N TRP A 140 -13.67 -16.10 -17.94
CA TRP A 140 -14.35 -16.16 -19.24
C TRP A 140 -14.02 -17.43 -20.02
N HIS A 141 -12.74 -17.81 -20.11
CA HIS A 141 -12.33 -19.06 -20.76
C HIS A 141 -12.85 -20.30 -20.05
N ARG A 142 -12.84 -20.31 -18.72
CA ARG A 142 -13.42 -21.39 -17.91
C ARG A 142 -14.94 -21.54 -18.17
N MET A 143 -15.67 -20.43 -18.21
CA MET A 143 -17.11 -20.40 -18.52
C MET A 143 -17.41 -20.81 -19.96
N SER A 144 -16.47 -20.61 -20.88
CA SER A 144 -16.56 -21.04 -22.27
C SER A 144 -16.25 -22.54 -22.47
N GLY A 145 -16.05 -23.31 -21.39
CA GLY A 145 -15.85 -24.75 -21.43
C GLY A 145 -14.42 -25.20 -21.72
N ARG A 146 -13.43 -24.31 -21.65
CA ARG A 146 -12.02 -24.65 -21.79
C ARG A 146 -11.43 -25.14 -20.48
N THR A 147 -10.49 -26.08 -20.57
CA THR A 147 -9.64 -26.45 -19.43
C THR A 147 -8.66 -25.31 -19.17
N THR A 148 -8.86 -24.58 -18.08
CA THR A 148 -8.17 -23.32 -17.79
C THR A 148 -7.20 -23.45 -16.62
N LEU A 149 -5.93 -23.08 -16.84
CA LEU A 149 -4.89 -22.97 -15.82
C LEU A 149 -4.37 -21.52 -15.76
N TRP A 150 -4.50 -20.90 -14.60
CA TRP A 150 -3.86 -19.62 -14.28
C TRP A 150 -2.83 -19.88 -13.20
N LEU A 151 -1.55 -19.95 -13.59
CA LEU A 151 -0.47 -20.47 -12.76
C LEU A 151 0.13 -19.36 -11.87
N PRO A 152 0.03 -19.46 -10.54
CA PRO A 152 0.68 -18.52 -9.64
C PRO A 152 2.18 -18.81 -9.49
N GLY A 153 2.94 -17.79 -9.10
CA GLY A 153 4.35 -17.87 -8.75
C GLY A 153 4.86 -16.56 -8.17
N CYS A 154 6.02 -16.58 -7.51
CA CYS A 154 6.67 -15.38 -6.98
C CYS A 154 8.11 -15.31 -7.49
N ASP A 155 8.60 -14.10 -7.75
CA ASP A 155 9.98 -13.88 -8.18
C ASP A 155 10.85 -13.49 -6.98
N HIS A 156 11.90 -14.28 -6.73
CA HIS A 156 12.94 -13.99 -5.76
C HIS A 156 13.58 -12.61 -5.91
N ALA A 157 13.56 -12.02 -7.11
CA ALA A 157 13.93 -10.63 -7.39
C ALA A 157 15.32 -10.25 -6.83
N GLY A 158 16.30 -11.15 -6.97
CA GLY A 158 17.61 -11.14 -6.30
C GLY A 158 18.13 -9.79 -5.78
N ILE A 159 18.57 -8.91 -6.70
CA ILE A 159 19.16 -7.59 -6.33
C ILE A 159 18.14 -6.70 -5.64
N ALA A 160 16.88 -6.69 -6.10
CA ALA A 160 15.85 -5.85 -5.52
C ALA A 160 15.53 -6.27 -4.08
N THR A 161 15.39 -7.58 -3.84
CA THR A 161 15.19 -8.15 -2.51
C THR A 161 16.37 -7.84 -1.59
N GLN A 162 17.60 -8.02 -2.07
CA GLN A 162 18.81 -7.67 -1.31
C GLN A 162 18.79 -6.21 -0.85
N VAL A 163 18.49 -5.27 -1.76
CA VAL A 163 18.46 -3.83 -1.43
C VAL A 163 17.38 -3.51 -0.40
N VAL A 164 16.22 -4.16 -0.46
CA VAL A 164 15.14 -3.95 0.51
C VAL A 164 15.53 -4.49 1.89
N VAL A 165 16.11 -5.70 1.95
CA VAL A 165 16.59 -6.32 3.20
C VAL A 165 17.72 -5.50 3.82
N GLU A 166 18.68 -5.01 3.02
CA GLU A 166 19.74 -4.11 3.51
C GLU A 166 19.18 -2.81 4.10
N LYS A 167 18.18 -2.20 3.43
CA LYS A 167 17.50 -1.00 3.94
C LYS A 167 16.73 -1.26 5.23
N LYS A 168 16.09 -2.43 5.36
CA LYS A 168 15.41 -2.86 6.59
C LYS A 168 16.41 -3.03 7.73
N LEU A 169 17.50 -3.78 7.48
CA LEU A 169 18.55 -4.03 8.46
C LEU A 169 19.18 -2.73 8.98
N TRP A 170 19.45 -1.78 8.09
CA TRP A 170 19.96 -0.48 8.49
C TRP A 170 18.95 0.33 9.32
N ARG A 171 17.67 0.24 9.00
CA ARG A 171 16.61 0.95 9.73
C ARG A 171 16.43 0.41 11.15
N GLU A 172 16.41 -0.90 11.30
CA GLU A 172 16.10 -1.58 12.56
C GLU A 172 17.32 -1.74 13.47
N ARG A 173 18.46 -2.13 12.89
CA ARG A 173 19.65 -2.55 13.67
C ARG A 173 20.88 -1.68 13.43
N LYS A 174 20.82 -0.71 12.50
CA LYS A 174 21.97 0.13 12.08
C LYS A 174 23.19 -0.70 11.68
N LYS A 175 22.96 -1.89 11.11
CA LYS A 175 23.98 -2.80 10.57
C LYS A 175 23.88 -2.87 9.06
N THR A 176 25.00 -3.14 8.42
CA THR A 176 25.12 -3.41 6.99
C THR A 176 25.26 -4.91 6.75
N ARG A 177 25.10 -5.36 5.49
CA ARG A 177 25.36 -6.77 5.13
C ARG A 177 26.80 -7.22 5.42
N HIS A 178 27.76 -6.29 5.43
CA HIS A 178 29.16 -6.59 5.70
C HIS A 178 29.39 -6.88 7.19
N ASP A 179 28.60 -6.26 8.07
CA ASP A 179 28.68 -6.47 9.51
C ASP A 179 28.09 -7.84 9.94
N LEU A 180 27.22 -8.42 9.11
CA LEU A 180 26.60 -9.73 9.36
C LEU A 180 27.41 -10.89 8.79
N GLY A 181 28.10 -10.69 7.66
CA GLY A 181 28.63 -11.78 6.86
C GLY A 181 27.57 -12.45 5.97
N ARG A 182 28.02 -13.30 5.04
CA ARG A 182 27.18 -13.86 3.96
C ARG A 182 26.08 -14.77 4.49
N GLU A 183 26.42 -15.70 5.37
CA GLU A 183 25.54 -16.76 5.85
C GLU A 183 24.38 -16.17 6.67
N ALA A 184 24.69 -15.28 7.61
CA ALA A 184 23.69 -14.58 8.42
C ALA A 184 22.82 -13.64 7.58
N PHE A 185 23.39 -12.99 6.56
CA PHE A 185 22.60 -12.17 5.64
C PHE A 185 21.62 -13.00 4.80
N ILE A 186 22.03 -14.17 4.31
CA ILE A 186 21.15 -15.09 3.57
C ILE A 186 19.97 -15.53 4.45
N GLN A 187 20.19 -15.82 5.72
CA GLN A 187 19.10 -16.14 6.66
C GLN A 187 18.10 -14.99 6.82
N GLU A 188 18.58 -13.75 6.88
CA GLU A 188 17.71 -12.57 6.95
C GLU A 188 16.89 -12.39 5.67
N VAL A 189 17.46 -12.69 4.49
CA VAL A 189 16.74 -12.68 3.21
C VAL A 189 15.67 -13.77 3.16
N TRP A 190 15.94 -14.96 3.68
CA TRP A 190 14.92 -16.01 3.79
C TRP A 190 13.79 -15.62 4.74
N ARG A 191 14.12 -15.03 5.89
CA ARG A 191 13.10 -14.52 6.82
C ARG A 191 12.23 -13.45 6.15
N TRP A 192 12.82 -12.56 5.36
CA TRP A 192 12.07 -11.58 4.58
C TRP A 192 11.13 -12.20 3.55
N LYS A 193 11.49 -13.34 2.95
CA LYS A 193 10.65 -14.04 1.98
C LYS A 193 9.40 -14.66 2.63
N GLU A 194 9.49 -15.03 3.90
CA GLU A 194 8.41 -15.66 4.66
C GLU A 194 7.47 -14.65 5.32
N GLU A 195 7.88 -13.39 5.43
CA GLU A 195 7.05 -12.25 5.87
C GLU A 195 6.06 -11.81 4.78
#